data_AF-A0AAU9XVP1-F1
#
_entry.id   AF-A0AAU9XVP1-F1
#
_cell.length_a   1.000
_cell.length_b   1.000
_cell.length_c   1.000
_cell.angle_alpha   90.00
_cell.angle_beta   90.00
_cell.angle_gamma   90.00
#
_symmetry.space_group_name_H-M   'P 1'
#
loop_
_entity.id
_entity.type
_entity.pdbx_description
1 polymer ?
#
loop_
_entity_poly.entity_id
_entity_poly.type
_entity_poly.pdbx_seq_one_letter_code
_entity_poly.pdbx_strand_id
1 'polypeptide(L)'
;MWWLFCHLRFVFFASTMEFVAANDQCRTEINIQGMALESHVFKRWSLAAPHLCDVKCGQEITCQSYNYNRKYQICELNNRTKEARPDNFLSAPAWFYIRRLNGRGKKSNEVNVKHIFTAAPLGSIPELPALSCHEIKASEGKHTISGKY
;
A
#
# COMPACT_ATOMS: atom_id res chain seq x y z
N MET A 1 50.82 10.85 29.02
CA MET A 1 50.56 10.36 27.64
C MET A 1 49.59 9.18 27.60
N TRP A 2 48.57 9.10 28.48
CA TRP A 2 47.55 8.03 28.45
C TRP A 2 46.13 8.57 28.19
N TRP A 3 45.90 9.87 28.42
CA TRP A 3 44.62 10.54 28.17
C TRP A 3 44.28 10.71 26.68
N LEU A 4 45.28 10.93 25.82
CA LEU A 4 45.11 10.95 24.37
C LEU A 4 44.63 9.60 23.82
N PHE A 5 45.05 8.48 24.42
CA PHE A 5 44.62 7.14 24.02
C PHE A 5 43.18 6.81 24.43
N CYS A 6 42.67 7.41 25.52
CA CYS A 6 41.26 7.26 25.92
C CYS A 6 40.31 8.02 25.00
N HIS A 7 40.66 9.24 24.59
CA HIS A 7 39.85 10.02 23.64
C HIS A 7 39.81 9.38 22.24
N LEU A 8 40.93 8.81 21.78
CA LEU A 8 41.00 8.10 20.50
C LEU A 8 40.07 6.88 20.44
N ARG A 9 39.88 6.15 21.55
CA ARG A 9 38.93 5.02 21.59
C ARG A 9 37.46 5.46 21.66
N PHE A 10 37.17 6.58 22.32
CA PHE A 10 35.80 7.12 22.39
C PHE A 10 35.31 7.66 21.04
N VAL A 11 36.20 8.31 20.27
CA VAL A 11 35.89 8.81 18.92
C VAL A 11 35.69 7.65 17.93
N PHE A 12 36.43 6.56 18.08
CA PHE A 12 36.31 5.38 17.19
C PHE A 12 35.02 4.57 17.40
N PHE A 13 34.40 4.64 18.58
CA PHE A 13 33.11 3.97 18.86
C PHE A 13 31.90 4.78 18.39
N ALA A 14 32.03 6.11 18.27
CA ALA A 14 30.92 6.97 17.82
C ALA A 14 30.74 6.98 16.29
N SER A 15 31.75 6.54 15.52
CA SER A 15 31.71 6.57 14.05
C SER A 15 31.03 5.37 13.39
N THR A 16 30.50 4.42 14.16
CA THR A 16 29.81 3.22 13.64
C THR A 16 28.29 3.26 13.81
N MET A 17 27.73 4.39 14.24
CA MET A 17 26.28 4.59 14.21
C MET A 17 25.85 4.80 12.76
N GLU A 18 25.62 3.70 12.05
CA GLU A 18 24.90 3.68 10.78
C GLU A 18 23.56 4.38 10.99
N PHE A 19 23.41 5.55 10.38
CA PHE A 19 22.15 6.27 10.31
C PHE A 19 21.24 5.43 9.42
N VAL A 20 20.46 4.51 10.00
CA VAL A 20 19.40 3.81 9.26
C VAL A 20 18.37 4.87 8.88
N ALA A 21 18.51 5.42 7.66
CA ALA A 21 17.48 6.25 7.10
C ALA A 21 16.23 5.38 6.95
N ALA A 22 15.16 5.71 7.66
CA ALA A 22 13.85 5.04 7.58
C ALA A 22 13.20 5.13 6.17
N ASN A 23 13.92 5.67 5.18
CA ASN A 23 13.45 5.88 3.82
C ASN A 23 13.20 4.56 3.09
N ASP A 24 14.00 3.51 3.34
CA ASP A 24 13.78 2.18 2.77
C ASP A 24 12.55 1.44 3.34
N GLN A 25 12.01 1.93 4.45
CA GLN A 25 10.80 1.38 5.07
C GLN A 25 9.52 2.05 4.55
N CYS A 26 9.62 3.24 3.94
CA CYS A 26 8.48 3.98 3.40
C CYS A 26 8.46 3.87 1.87
N ARG A 27 7.70 2.89 1.35
CA ARG A 27 7.42 2.81 -0.10
C ARG A 27 6.59 4.02 -0.54
N THR A 28 7.26 4.98 -1.19
CA THR A 28 6.68 6.27 -1.62
C THR A 28 5.60 6.12 -2.70
N GLU A 29 5.60 5.03 -3.45
CA GLU A 29 4.66 4.79 -4.57
C GLU A 29 3.22 4.44 -4.14
N ILE A 30 2.95 4.29 -2.83
CA ILE A 30 1.66 3.86 -2.30
C ILE A 30 0.61 4.98 -2.36
N ASN A 31 1.02 6.25 -2.20
CA ASN A 31 0.12 7.38 -2.04
C ASN A 31 0.39 8.44 -3.11
N ILE A 32 -0.57 8.67 -4.00
CA ILE A 32 -0.46 9.62 -5.10
C ILE A 32 -1.43 10.78 -4.84
N GLN A 33 -0.87 11.95 -4.55
CA GLN A 33 -1.63 13.17 -4.30
C GLN A 33 -2.18 13.76 -5.60
N GLY A 34 -3.35 14.41 -5.50
CA GLY A 34 -3.97 15.10 -6.62
C GLY A 34 -4.57 14.17 -7.67
N MET A 35 -4.75 12.89 -7.34
CA MET A 35 -5.25 11.86 -8.24
C MET A 35 -6.32 11.01 -7.55
N ALA A 36 -7.26 10.49 -8.34
CA ALA A 36 -8.26 9.53 -7.91
C ALA A 36 -8.54 8.51 -9.02
N LEU A 37 -8.86 7.27 -8.62
CA LEU A 37 -9.39 6.28 -9.54
C LEU A 37 -10.91 6.42 -9.60
N GLU A 38 -11.44 6.83 -10.74
CA GLU A 38 -12.88 7.01 -10.95
C GLU A 38 -13.54 5.73 -11.49
N SER A 39 -14.88 5.68 -11.46
CA SER A 39 -15.74 4.62 -12.02
C SER A 39 -15.58 3.20 -11.41
N HIS A 40 -14.62 2.99 -10.52
CA HIS A 40 -14.37 1.71 -9.85
C HIS A 40 -14.63 1.75 -8.34
N VAL A 41 -15.22 2.85 -7.88
CA VAL A 41 -15.67 3.04 -6.50
C VAL A 41 -16.90 2.17 -6.25
N PHE A 42 -16.80 1.22 -5.31
CA PHE A 42 -17.92 0.36 -4.94
C PHE A 42 -18.47 0.64 -3.54
N LYS A 43 -17.73 1.40 -2.72
CA LYS A 43 -18.17 1.77 -1.37
C LYS A 43 -17.58 3.12 -0.96
N ARG A 44 -18.35 3.91 -0.21
CA ARG A 44 -17.95 5.23 0.28
C ARG A 44 -18.23 5.38 1.77
N TRP A 45 -17.32 6.01 2.49
CA TRP A 45 -17.39 6.27 3.93
C TRP A 45 -16.98 7.70 4.26
N SER A 46 -17.53 8.25 5.34
CA SER A 46 -17.02 9.47 5.97
C SER A 46 -16.07 9.07 7.10
N LEU A 47 -14.77 9.28 6.94
CA LEU A 47 -13.73 8.86 7.87
C LEU A 47 -12.76 10.01 8.11
N ALA A 48 -12.53 10.33 9.39
CA ALA A 48 -11.70 11.48 9.77
C ALA A 48 -10.21 11.34 9.40
N ALA A 49 -9.74 10.11 9.19
CA ALA A 49 -8.33 9.82 8.92
C ALA A 49 -8.13 8.76 7.81
N PRO A 50 -7.04 8.86 7.03
CA PRO A 50 -6.80 7.95 5.90
C PRO A 50 -6.56 6.50 6.31
N HIS A 51 -5.89 6.26 7.45
CA HIS A 51 -5.62 4.90 7.94
C HIS A 51 -6.92 4.12 8.27
N LEU A 52 -8.01 4.81 8.58
CA LEU A 52 -9.32 4.16 8.75
C LEU A 52 -9.85 3.63 7.42
N CYS A 53 -9.54 4.29 6.31
CA CYS A 53 -9.88 3.82 4.97
C CYS A 53 -9.11 2.54 4.63
N ASP A 54 -7.85 2.43 5.06
CA ASP A 54 -7.05 1.21 4.94
C ASP A 54 -7.68 0.04 5.71
N VAL A 55 -8.11 0.26 6.95
CA VAL A 55 -8.83 -0.76 7.74
C VAL A 55 -10.12 -1.20 7.03
N LYS A 56 -10.91 -0.24 6.51
CA LYS A 56 -12.14 -0.55 5.77
C LYS A 56 -11.86 -1.32 4.47
N CYS A 57 -10.83 -0.93 3.73
CA CYS A 57 -10.38 -1.66 2.54
C CYS A 57 -9.91 -3.07 2.91
N GLY A 58 -9.18 -3.20 4.03
CA GLY A 58 -8.71 -4.46 4.58
C GLY A 58 -9.81 -5.49 4.81
N GLN A 59 -10.98 -5.03 5.29
CA GLN A 59 -12.16 -5.84 5.57
C GLN A 59 -12.88 -6.35 4.31
N GLU A 60 -12.63 -5.74 3.15
CA GLU A 60 -13.26 -6.08 1.88
C GLU A 60 -12.31 -6.89 1.02
N ILE A 61 -12.64 -8.15 0.73
CA ILE A 61 -11.78 -9.03 -0.09
C ILE A 61 -11.58 -8.50 -1.52
N THR A 62 -12.54 -7.74 -2.04
CA THR A 62 -12.53 -7.15 -3.37
C THR A 62 -11.77 -5.82 -3.45
N CYS A 63 -11.45 -5.18 -2.32
CA CYS A 63 -10.82 -3.86 -2.32
C CYS A 63 -9.35 -3.96 -2.73
N GLN A 64 -9.01 -3.29 -3.83
CA GLN A 64 -7.66 -3.25 -4.42
C GLN A 64 -6.95 -1.91 -4.21
N SER A 65 -7.71 -0.84 -4.03
CA SER A 65 -7.19 0.50 -3.76
C SER A 65 -8.29 1.36 -3.13
N TYR A 66 -7.97 2.59 -2.74
CA TYR A 66 -8.96 3.55 -2.28
C TYR A 66 -8.55 4.97 -2.63
N ASN A 67 -9.52 5.87 -2.77
CA ASN A 67 -9.31 7.31 -2.82
C ASN A 67 -9.65 7.89 -1.45
N TYR A 68 -8.94 8.94 -1.04
CA TYR A 68 -9.29 9.69 0.16
C TYR A 68 -9.24 11.19 -0.10
N ASN A 69 -10.28 11.89 0.33
CA ASN A 69 -10.36 13.34 0.30
C ASN A 69 -10.07 13.91 1.69
N ARG A 70 -8.96 14.64 1.85
CA ARG A 70 -8.59 15.22 3.14
C ARG A 70 -9.51 16.36 3.59
N LYS A 71 -9.99 17.16 2.63
CA LYS A 71 -10.83 18.33 2.89
C LYS A 71 -12.20 17.93 3.43
N TYR A 72 -12.80 16.90 2.84
CA TYR A 72 -14.15 16.46 3.17
C TYR A 72 -14.19 15.16 4.00
N GLN A 73 -13.02 14.59 4.32
CA GLN A 73 -12.91 13.36 5.11
C GLN A 73 -13.69 12.18 4.50
N ILE A 74 -13.59 12.04 3.18
CA ILE A 74 -14.28 11.00 2.42
C ILE A 74 -13.29 9.91 2.04
N CYS A 75 -13.67 8.65 2.23
CA CYS A 75 -12.97 7.45 1.79
C CYS A 75 -13.81 6.73 0.74
N GLU A 76 -13.22 6.42 -0.42
CA GLU A 76 -13.86 5.69 -1.51
C GLU A 76 -13.05 4.43 -1.81
N LEU A 77 -13.64 3.26 -1.56
CA LEU A 77 -12.99 1.98 -1.81
C LEU A 77 -13.17 1.59 -3.29
N ASN A 78 -12.07 1.15 -3.90
CA ASN A 78 -12.02 0.76 -5.30
C ASN A 78 -11.73 -0.73 -5.44
N ASN A 79 -12.41 -1.37 -6.39
CA ASN A 79 -12.17 -2.77 -6.73
C ASN A 79 -11.08 -2.95 -7.80
N ARG A 80 -10.45 -1.87 -8.26
CA ARG A 80 -9.31 -1.89 -9.20
C ARG A 80 -8.14 -1.09 -8.69
N THR A 81 -7.02 -1.23 -9.39
CA THR A 81 -5.83 -0.41 -9.23
C THR A 81 -5.66 0.51 -10.45
N LYS A 82 -4.88 1.58 -10.31
CA LYS A 82 -4.51 2.46 -11.43
C LYS A 82 -3.79 1.71 -12.56
N GLU A 83 -3.06 0.64 -12.25
CA GLU A 83 -2.36 -0.17 -13.25
C GLU A 83 -3.33 -1.03 -14.06
N ALA A 84 -4.40 -1.52 -13.43
CA ALA A 84 -5.44 -2.30 -14.10
C ALA A 84 -6.35 -1.42 -14.99
N ARG A 85 -6.57 -0.17 -14.58
CA ARG A 85 -7.48 0.80 -15.22
C ARG A 85 -6.86 2.20 -15.30
N PRO A 86 -5.81 2.37 -16.12
CA PRO A 86 -5.11 3.65 -16.20
C PRO A 86 -6.00 4.77 -16.75
N ASP A 87 -6.93 4.45 -17.67
CA ASP A 87 -7.82 5.43 -18.30
C ASP A 87 -8.79 6.10 -17.31
N ASN A 88 -9.03 5.47 -16.16
CA ASN A 88 -9.89 6.01 -15.11
C ASN A 88 -9.09 6.68 -13.98
N PHE A 89 -7.78 6.75 -14.09
CA PHE A 89 -6.91 7.38 -13.11
C PHE A 89 -6.72 8.85 -13.44
N LEU A 90 -7.58 9.70 -12.88
CA LEU A 90 -7.75 11.09 -13.29
C LEU A 90 -7.23 12.07 -12.23
N SER A 91 -6.95 13.29 -12.69
CA SER A 91 -6.55 14.39 -11.81
C SER A 91 -7.72 14.82 -10.92
N ALA A 92 -7.48 14.80 -9.61
CA ALA A 92 -8.44 15.14 -8.58
C ALA A 92 -7.70 15.89 -7.45
N PRO A 93 -7.51 17.22 -7.56
CA PRO A 93 -6.59 17.99 -6.70
C PRO A 93 -6.83 17.86 -5.18
N ALA A 94 -8.09 17.68 -4.76
CA ALA A 94 -8.45 17.55 -3.34
C ALA A 94 -8.34 16.10 -2.78
N TRP A 95 -7.96 15.16 -3.64
CA TRP A 95 -7.95 13.74 -3.36
C TRP A 95 -6.53 13.20 -3.41
N PHE A 96 -6.35 12.04 -2.80
CA PHE A 96 -5.18 11.22 -3.04
C PHE A 96 -5.62 9.76 -3.18
N TYR A 97 -4.93 9.06 -4.07
CA TYR A 97 -5.13 7.66 -4.37
C TYR A 97 -4.13 6.82 -3.58
N ILE A 98 -4.62 5.71 -3.02
CA ILE A 98 -3.80 4.76 -2.29
C ILE A 98 -4.03 3.36 -2.82
N ARG A 99 -2.97 2.69 -3.25
CA ARG A 99 -3.02 1.29 -3.64
C ARG A 99 -2.93 0.38 -2.41
N ARG A 100 -3.79 -0.62 -2.31
CA ARG A 100 -3.69 -1.63 -1.25
C ARG A 100 -2.45 -2.48 -1.49
N LEU A 101 -1.63 -2.64 -0.47
CA LEU A 101 -0.51 -3.58 -0.51
C LEU A 101 -1.01 -4.97 -0.10
N ASN A 102 -1.14 -5.87 -1.07
CA ASN A 102 -1.27 -7.30 -0.76
C ASN A 102 0.01 -7.72 -0.01
N GLY A 103 -0.12 -8.23 1.20
CA GLY A 103 1.02 -8.52 2.08
C GLY A 103 2.11 -9.34 1.39
N ARG A 104 3.28 -8.74 1.16
CA ARG A 104 4.56 -9.44 1.04
C ARG A 104 5.37 -9.18 2.32
N GLY A 105 5.24 -10.10 3.28
CA GLY A 105 6.03 -10.20 4.51
C GLY A 105 5.49 -9.33 5.66
N LYS A 106 5.12 -9.84 6.83
CA LYS A 106 5.61 -11.03 7.55
C LYS A 106 4.48 -12.04 7.77
N LYS A 107 4.79 -13.33 7.65
CA LYS A 107 4.19 -14.30 8.59
C LYS A 107 4.59 -13.79 9.97
N SER A 108 3.72 -13.11 10.69
CA SER A 108 3.86 -13.14 12.14
C SER A 108 3.77 -14.63 12.47
N ASN A 109 4.79 -15.17 13.14
CA ASN A 109 4.70 -16.49 13.79
C ASN A 109 3.77 -16.37 15.02
N GLU A 110 2.63 -15.71 14.83
CA GLU A 110 1.63 -15.44 15.84
C GLU A 110 0.37 -16.12 15.34
N VAL A 111 0.15 -17.32 15.89
CA VAL A 111 -0.84 -18.32 15.50
C VAL A 111 -2.30 -17.85 15.75
N ASN A 112 -2.56 -16.55 15.90
CA ASN A 112 -3.89 -16.03 16.24
C ASN A 112 -4.40 -14.83 15.43
N VAL A 113 -3.73 -14.37 14.36
CA VAL A 113 -4.35 -13.37 13.46
C VAL A 113 -5.09 -14.08 12.32
N LYS A 114 -6.32 -14.53 12.61
CA LYS A 114 -7.21 -15.23 11.65
C LYS A 114 -7.69 -14.35 10.48
N HIS A 115 -7.39 -13.05 10.47
CA HIS A 115 -7.71 -12.15 9.37
C HIS A 115 -6.47 -11.84 8.55
N ILE A 116 -6.18 -12.71 7.59
CA ILE A 116 -5.28 -12.38 6.49
C ILE A 116 -6.00 -11.30 5.67
N PHE A 117 -5.58 -10.04 5.84
CA PHE A 117 -6.07 -8.87 5.11
C PHE A 117 -5.55 -8.84 3.66
N THR A 118 -5.51 -9.97 2.95
CA THR A 118 -5.11 -10.00 1.54
C THR A 118 -6.30 -9.76 0.63
N ALA A 119 -6.17 -8.85 -0.33
CA ALA A 119 -7.15 -8.73 -1.38
C ALA A 119 -7.08 -9.95 -2.31
N ALA A 120 -8.23 -10.36 -2.84
CA ALA A 120 -8.27 -11.37 -3.89
C ALA A 120 -7.61 -10.84 -5.18
N PRO A 121 -6.80 -11.65 -5.88
CA PRO A 121 -6.41 -11.35 -7.25
C PRO A 121 -7.61 -11.08 -8.15
N LEU A 122 -7.44 -10.19 -9.14
CA LEU A 122 -8.47 -10.00 -10.18
C LEU A 122 -8.70 -11.34 -10.91
N GLY A 123 -9.97 -11.68 -11.11
CA GLY A 123 -10.40 -12.92 -11.76
C GLY A 123 -10.39 -14.17 -10.88
N SER A 124 -9.89 -14.09 -9.63
CA SER A 124 -9.84 -15.25 -8.74
C SER A 124 -11.16 -15.59 -8.06
N ILE A 125 -12.10 -14.63 -7.98
CA ILE A 125 -13.43 -14.79 -7.40
C ILE A 125 -14.49 -14.18 -8.32
N PRO A 126 -15.74 -14.71 -8.34
CA PRO A 126 -16.82 -14.21 -9.19
C PRO A 126 -17.13 -12.73 -8.98
N GLU A 127 -17.00 -12.23 -7.74
CA GLU A 127 -17.30 -10.86 -7.35
C GLU A 127 -16.21 -9.86 -7.79
N LEU A 128 -15.07 -10.35 -8.28
CA LEU A 128 -13.94 -9.56 -8.74
C LEU A 128 -13.41 -10.09 -10.08
N PRO A 129 -14.19 -10.06 -11.16
CA PRO A 129 -13.79 -10.64 -12.44
C PRO A 129 -12.63 -9.85 -13.06
N ALA A 130 -11.79 -10.49 -13.86
CA ALA A 130 -10.83 -9.80 -14.72
C ALA A 130 -11.39 -9.68 -16.14
N LEU A 131 -11.13 -8.57 -16.85
CA LEU A 131 -11.46 -8.48 -18.27
C LEU A 131 -10.45 -9.18 -19.17
N SER A 132 -9.20 -9.32 -18.71
CA SER A 132 -8.15 -10.02 -19.45
C SER A 132 -7.00 -10.44 -18.55
N CYS A 133 -6.18 -11.39 -19.01
CA CYS A 133 -4.93 -11.74 -18.33
C CYS A 133 -3.96 -10.56 -18.26
N HIS A 134 -3.99 -9.66 -19.24
CA HIS A 134 -3.20 -8.44 -19.23
C HIS A 134 -3.58 -7.55 -18.03
N GLU A 135 -4.88 -7.41 -17.75
CA GLU A 135 -5.36 -6.67 -16.59
C GLU A 135 -4.88 -7.29 -15.28
N ILE A 136 -4.96 -8.61 -15.14
CA ILE A 136 -4.48 -9.33 -13.93
C ILE A 136 -3.00 -9.01 -13.72
N LYS A 137 -2.19 -9.19 -14.76
CA LYS A 137 -0.74 -8.96 -14.71
C LYS A 137 -0.40 -7.51 -14.38
N ALA A 138 -1.11 -6.54 -14.96
CA ALA A 138 -0.93 -5.13 -14.66
C ALA A 138 -1.31 -4.83 -13.19
N SER A 139 -2.41 -5.40 -12.71
CA SER A 139 -2.85 -5.22 -11.33
C SER A 139 -1.89 -5.80 -10.31
N GLU A 140 -1.26 -6.96 -10.55
CA GLU A 140 -0.39 -7.59 -9.55
C GLU A 140 1.07 -7.07 -9.56
N GLY A 141 1.50 -6.48 -10.67
CA GLY A 141 2.84 -5.95 -10.85
C GLY A 141 3.94 -7.02 -10.80
N LYS A 142 5.20 -6.62 -10.57
CA LYS A 142 6.36 -7.55 -10.44
C LYS A 142 6.34 -8.40 -9.16
N HIS A 143 5.31 -8.22 -8.32
CA HIS A 143 5.19 -8.86 -7.01
C HIS A 143 4.31 -10.14 -7.03
N THR A 144 4.26 -10.85 -8.16
CA THR A 144 3.69 -12.21 -8.24
C THR A 144 4.64 -13.27 -7.67
N ILE A 145 4.16 -14.07 -6.71
CA ILE A 145 4.87 -15.27 -6.20
C ILE A 145 4.46 -16.53 -7.00
N SER A 146 3.50 -16.43 -7.92
CA SER A 146 3.13 -17.56 -8.77
C SER A 146 3.03 -17.10 -10.21
N GLY A 147 3.99 -17.52 -11.04
CA GLY A 147 3.91 -17.43 -12.49
C GLY A 147 2.99 -18.50 -13.06
N LYS A 148 1.70 -18.45 -12.69
CA LYS A 148 0.65 -19.30 -13.24
C LYS A 148 -0.45 -18.43 -13.85
N TYR A 149 -0.13 -17.84 -15.00
CA TYR A 149 -1.13 -17.29 -15.92
C TYR A 149 -0.78 -17.79 -17.32
#